data_AF-A0A0C9V2S4-F1
#
_entry.id   AF-A0A0C9V2S4-F1
#
_cell.length_a   1.000
_cell.length_b   1.000
_cell.length_c   1.000
_cell.angle_alpha   90.00
_cell.angle_beta   90.00
_cell.angle_gamma   90.00
#
_symmetry.space_group_name_H-M   'P 1'
#
loop_
_entity.id
_entity.type
_entity.pdbx_description
1 polymer ?
#
loop_
_entity_poly.entity_id
_entity_poly.type
_entity_poly.pdbx_seq_one_letter_code
_entity_poly.pdbx_strand_id
1 'polypeptide(L)'
;MEFVSVQAVSAAIGALTAYVFITRLLRKPQDGDLSDLPRPPHTSLLAGNLSEFFEAENVGDTDAKWMQEYGTVFRLKAAIGSPDLLYTADPQAIRYVLDTRGYQFHKRDTAKMFRFLTGPTLVAAEGEEHARQRKMLLPGFSHTILKDLVPTCLRMSERVVTQWNELLLNEASIMVDIHSWLSRLTLDAIGQGVLSYDFGALADTPSEFLEAYRNVL
;
A
#
# COMPACT_ATOMS: atom_id res chain seq x y z
N MET A 1 -16.18 36.39 -21.78
CA MET A 1 -17.16 35.54 -21.06
C MET A 1 -16.51 34.33 -20.37
N GLU A 2 -15.19 34.10 -20.46
CA GLU A 2 -14.52 32.92 -19.84
C GLU A 2 -14.00 33.15 -18.42
N PHE A 3 -13.79 34.38 -17.97
CA PHE A 3 -13.24 34.66 -16.63
C PHE A 3 -14.22 34.36 -15.48
N VAL A 4 -15.53 34.45 -15.74
CA VAL A 4 -16.57 34.22 -14.71
C VAL A 4 -16.71 32.74 -14.37
N SER A 5 -16.44 31.82 -15.32
CA SER A 5 -16.50 30.38 -15.05
C SER A 5 -15.34 29.92 -14.17
N VAL A 6 -14.13 30.46 -14.35
CA VAL A 6 -12.95 30.11 -13.54
C VAL A 6 -13.08 30.60 -12.10
N GLN A 7 -13.61 31.82 -11.89
CA GLN A 7 -13.88 32.34 -10.56
C GLN A 7 -15.02 31.58 -9.85
N ALA A 8 -16.06 31.19 -10.58
CA ALA A 8 -17.14 30.38 -10.03
C ALA A 8 -16.67 28.96 -9.64
N VAL A 9 -15.82 28.34 -10.47
CA VAL A 9 -15.24 27.01 -10.18
C VAL A 9 -14.31 27.06 -8.97
N SER A 10 -13.43 28.07 -8.88
CA SER A 10 -12.53 28.22 -7.73
C SER A 10 -13.27 28.52 -6.43
N ALA A 11 -14.31 29.36 -6.47
CA ALA A 11 -15.18 29.61 -5.32
C ALA A 11 -15.94 28.36 -4.88
N ALA A 12 -16.43 27.54 -5.83
CA ALA A 12 -17.11 26.28 -5.53
C ALA A 12 -16.16 25.25 -4.89
N ILE A 13 -14.92 25.14 -5.38
CA ILE A 13 -13.88 24.30 -4.78
C ILE A 13 -13.53 24.81 -3.37
N GLY A 14 -13.40 26.13 -3.19
CA GLY A 14 -13.18 26.75 -1.88
C GLY A 14 -14.32 26.46 -0.88
N ALA A 15 -15.57 26.57 -1.31
CA ALA A 15 -16.73 26.27 -0.49
C ALA A 15 -16.83 24.77 -0.15
N LEU A 16 -16.52 23.88 -1.11
CA LEU A 16 -16.52 22.43 -0.90
C LEU A 16 -15.40 22.00 0.05
N THR A 17 -14.20 22.54 -0.11
CA THR A 17 -13.06 22.27 0.80
C THR A 17 -13.34 22.80 2.19
N ALA A 18 -13.90 24.01 2.33
CA ALA A 18 -14.34 24.55 3.60
C ALA A 18 -15.46 23.70 4.23
N TYR A 19 -16.44 23.25 3.46
CA TYR A 19 -17.51 22.38 3.93
C TYR A 19 -16.98 21.02 4.41
N VAL A 20 -16.08 20.37 3.65
CA VAL A 20 -15.44 19.11 4.05
C VAL A 20 -14.57 19.31 5.30
N PHE A 21 -13.85 20.42 5.38
CA PHE A 21 -13.00 20.76 6.54
C PHE A 21 -13.85 21.01 7.80
N ILE A 22 -14.91 21.82 7.69
CA ILE A 22 -15.85 22.12 8.76
C ILE A 22 -16.57 20.83 9.20
N THR A 23 -17.06 20.02 8.27
CA THR A 23 -17.74 18.75 8.62
C THR A 23 -16.79 17.76 9.27
N ARG A 24 -15.49 17.75 8.94
CA ARG A 24 -14.47 16.97 9.67
C ARG A 24 -14.18 17.52 11.06
N LEU A 25 -14.05 18.85 11.21
CA LEU A 25 -13.88 19.50 12.51
C LEU A 25 -15.08 19.30 13.44
N LEU A 26 -16.29 19.29 12.87
CA LEU A 26 -17.55 19.10 13.61
C LEU A 26 -17.92 17.62 13.78
N ARG A 27 -17.19 16.69 13.16
CA ARG A 27 -17.43 15.25 13.32
C ARG A 27 -17.05 14.87 14.74
N LYS A 28 -18.03 14.53 15.57
CA LYS A 28 -17.76 13.95 16.89
C LYS A 28 -16.84 12.74 16.71
N PRO A 29 -15.77 12.62 17.52
CA PRO A 29 -14.91 11.44 17.48
C PRO A 29 -15.80 10.21 17.64
N GLN A 30 -15.67 9.27 16.71
CA GLN A 30 -16.41 8.00 16.76
C GLN A 30 -15.88 7.21 17.95
N ASP A 31 -16.79 6.60 18.71
CA ASP A 31 -16.60 6.08 20.06
C ASP A 31 -15.30 5.28 20.25
N GLY A 32 -14.55 5.69 21.28
CA GLY A 32 -13.27 5.10 21.69
C GLY A 32 -12.40 6.18 22.32
N ASP A 33 -12.53 6.36 23.64
CA ASP A 33 -11.63 7.27 24.35
C ASP A 33 -10.23 6.64 24.40
N LEU A 34 -9.33 7.22 23.62
CA LEU A 34 -7.91 6.84 23.61
C LEU A 34 -7.10 7.76 24.54
N SER A 35 -7.76 8.59 25.37
CA SER A 35 -7.12 9.51 26.32
C SER A 35 -6.09 8.84 27.20
N ASP A 36 -6.40 7.61 27.63
CA ASP A 36 -5.66 6.86 28.64
C ASP A 36 -4.39 6.22 28.09
N LEU A 37 -4.24 6.20 26.76
CA LEU A 37 -3.06 5.65 26.12
C LEU A 37 -1.92 6.67 26.07
N PRO A 38 -0.67 6.21 26.26
CA PRO A 38 0.49 7.06 26.07
C PRO A 38 0.53 7.60 24.64
N ARG A 39 1.12 8.78 24.47
CA ARG A 39 1.23 9.44 23.18
C ARG A 39 2.61 10.07 23.02
N PRO A 40 3.33 9.78 21.93
CA PRO A 40 4.57 10.46 21.61
C PRO A 40 4.37 11.97 21.42
N PRO A 41 5.34 12.81 21.80
CA PRO A 41 5.33 14.23 21.45
C PRO A 41 5.22 14.38 19.93
N HIS A 42 4.59 15.46 19.47
CA HIS A 42 4.39 15.74 18.05
C HIS A 42 4.97 17.12 17.75
N THR A 43 5.73 17.20 16.67
CA THR A 43 6.38 18.43 16.20
C THR A 43 5.46 19.26 15.30
N SER A 44 4.59 18.61 14.51
CA SER A 44 3.68 19.29 13.60
C SER A 44 2.32 19.58 14.24
N LEU A 45 1.94 20.86 14.29
CA LEU A 45 0.61 21.30 14.75
C LEU A 45 -0.51 20.88 13.79
N LEU A 46 -0.22 20.77 12.50
CA LEU A 46 -1.22 20.44 11.47
C LEU A 46 -1.32 18.94 11.19
N ALA A 47 -0.19 18.22 11.16
CA ALA A 47 -0.14 16.80 10.82
C ALA A 47 -0.02 15.88 12.05
N GLY A 48 0.21 16.43 13.24
CA GLY A 48 0.42 15.64 14.45
C GLY A 48 1.65 14.75 14.32
N ASN A 49 1.54 13.51 14.80
CA ASN A 49 2.60 12.51 14.73
C ASN A 49 2.76 11.90 13.32
N LEU A 50 1.81 12.14 12.40
CA LEU A 50 1.90 11.57 11.05
C LEU A 50 3.06 12.15 10.22
N SER A 51 3.45 13.40 10.48
CA SER A 51 4.63 14.01 9.82
C SER A 51 5.89 13.20 10.09
N GLU A 52 6.28 13.05 11.35
CA GLU A 52 7.43 12.24 11.77
C GLU A 52 7.34 10.78 11.33
N PHE A 53 6.11 10.23 11.24
CA PHE A 53 5.90 8.88 10.75
C PHE A 53 6.15 8.72 9.23
N PHE A 54 5.72 9.69 8.41
CA PHE A 54 5.88 9.64 6.95
C PHE A 54 7.19 10.24 6.44
N GLU A 55 7.84 11.10 7.23
CA GLU A 55 9.13 11.73 6.89
C GLU A 55 10.34 10.91 7.36
N ALA A 56 10.11 9.78 8.05
CA ALA A 56 11.16 8.87 8.46
C ALA A 56 11.97 8.38 7.25
N GLU A 57 13.30 8.39 7.36
CA GLU A 57 14.19 7.92 6.30
C GLU A 57 13.99 6.43 6.00
N ASN A 58 13.83 5.62 7.04
CA ASN A 58 13.52 4.20 6.91
C ASN A 58 12.15 3.87 7.50
N VAL A 59 11.43 2.98 6.82
CA VAL A 59 10.21 2.37 7.34
C VAL A 59 10.55 1.52 8.56
N GLY A 60 9.87 1.75 9.68
CA GLY A 60 10.08 1.00 10.92
C GLY A 60 10.85 1.74 12.01
N ASP A 61 11.66 2.75 11.67
CA ASP A 61 12.55 3.40 12.66
C ASP A 61 11.75 4.20 13.69
N THR A 62 10.83 5.04 13.22
CA THR A 62 10.03 5.93 14.09
C THR A 62 9.11 5.12 15.01
N ASP A 63 8.43 4.10 14.48
CA ASP A 63 7.54 3.27 15.27
C ASP A 63 8.30 2.29 16.18
N ALA A 64 9.46 1.77 15.79
CA ALA A 64 10.31 1.00 16.70
C ALA A 64 10.76 1.85 17.90
N LYS A 65 11.17 3.10 17.65
CA LYS A 65 11.52 4.05 18.72
C LYS A 65 10.34 4.30 19.66
N TRP A 66 9.15 4.60 19.12
CA TRP A 66 7.96 4.80 19.94
C TRP A 66 7.54 3.53 20.69
N MET A 67 7.68 2.36 20.08
CA MET A 67 7.39 1.09 20.74
C MET A 67 8.31 0.83 21.93
N GLN A 68 9.59 1.19 21.83
CA GLN A 68 10.55 1.06 22.94
C GLN A 68 10.19 1.97 24.12
N GLU A 69 9.67 3.17 23.84
CA GLU A 69 9.40 4.19 24.88
C GLU A 69 7.98 4.08 25.48
N TYR A 70 6.98 3.80 24.64
CA TYR A 70 5.56 3.84 25.00
C TYR A 70 4.90 2.45 25.02
N GLY A 71 5.64 1.40 24.66
CA GLY A 71 5.15 0.02 24.60
C GLY A 71 4.44 -0.31 23.28
N THR A 72 3.77 -1.46 23.24
CA THR A 72 3.16 -1.99 22.01
C THR A 72 1.83 -1.33 21.64
N VAL A 73 1.24 -0.51 22.51
CA VAL A 73 -0.06 0.13 22.28
C VAL A 73 0.01 1.59 22.72
N PHE A 74 -0.14 2.51 21.77
CA PHE A 74 -0.11 3.94 22.04
C PHE A 74 -1.00 4.70 21.04
N ARG A 75 -1.29 5.95 21.39
CA ARG A 75 -2.12 6.85 20.59
C ARG A 75 -1.26 7.80 19.77
N LEU A 76 -1.62 7.97 18.51
CA LEU A 76 -1.01 8.90 17.57
C LEU A 76 -1.97 10.02 17.19
N LYS A 77 -1.45 11.24 17.06
CA LYS A 77 -2.23 12.36 16.54
C LYS A 77 -2.24 12.36 15.03
N ALA A 78 -3.44 12.25 14.46
CA ALA A 78 -3.67 12.52 13.05
C ALA A 78 -3.73 14.03 12.77
N ALA A 79 -3.84 14.37 11.48
CA ALA A 79 -3.99 15.73 11.03
C ALA A 79 -5.19 16.45 11.67
N ILE A 80 -5.14 17.78 11.71
CA ILE A 80 -6.20 18.61 12.29
C ILE A 80 -7.59 18.23 11.73
N GLY A 81 -8.58 18.12 12.61
CA GLY A 81 -9.94 17.67 12.26
C GLY A 81 -10.09 16.16 12.01
N SER A 82 -9.04 15.37 12.19
CA SER A 82 -9.10 13.89 12.17
C SER A 82 -9.08 13.33 13.60
N PRO A 83 -9.76 12.19 13.83
CA PRO A 83 -9.65 11.48 15.11
C PRO A 83 -8.22 11.00 15.32
N ASP A 84 -7.83 10.85 16.58
CA ASP A 84 -6.56 10.24 16.94
C ASP A 84 -6.55 8.77 16.48
N LEU A 85 -5.36 8.24 16.18
CA LEU A 85 -5.16 6.89 15.69
C LEU A 85 -4.64 6.01 16.83
N LEU A 86 -5.12 4.77 16.87
CA LEU A 86 -4.54 3.73 17.70
C LEU A 86 -3.38 3.08 16.91
N TYR A 87 -2.18 3.10 17.48
CA TYR A 87 -1.10 2.22 17.05
C TYR A 87 -1.12 0.97 17.94
N THR A 88 -1.00 -0.21 17.31
CA THR A 88 -0.89 -1.46 18.06
C THR A 88 0.04 -2.45 17.36
N ALA A 89 0.99 -2.95 18.14
CA ALA A 89 1.83 -4.11 17.84
C ALA A 89 1.46 -5.30 18.74
N ASP A 90 0.33 -5.22 19.47
CA ASP A 90 -0.15 -6.32 20.31
C ASP A 90 -0.77 -7.42 19.42
N PRO A 91 -0.29 -8.68 19.50
CA PRO A 91 -0.79 -9.76 18.63
C PRO A 91 -2.29 -10.06 18.81
N GLN A 92 -2.84 -9.86 20.00
CA GLN A 92 -4.27 -10.11 20.26
C GLN A 92 -5.13 -9.00 19.65
N ALA A 93 -4.71 -7.74 19.78
CA ALA A 93 -5.37 -6.60 19.15
C ALA A 93 -5.30 -6.71 17.62
N ILE A 94 -4.14 -7.06 17.06
CA ILE A 94 -3.96 -7.30 15.62
C ILE A 94 -4.91 -8.41 15.14
N ARG A 95 -4.97 -9.55 15.84
CA ARG A 95 -5.90 -10.63 15.49
C ARG A 95 -7.36 -10.19 15.59
N TYR A 96 -7.71 -9.41 16.62
CA TYR A 96 -9.06 -8.91 16.78
C TYR A 96 -9.48 -8.02 15.60
N VAL A 97 -8.61 -7.10 15.20
CA VAL A 97 -8.86 -6.12 14.13
C VAL A 97 -8.82 -6.77 12.75
N LEU A 98 -7.83 -7.61 12.46
CA LEU A 98 -7.61 -8.14 11.11
C LEU A 98 -8.36 -9.45 10.81
N ASP A 99 -8.73 -10.22 11.83
CA ASP A 99 -9.36 -11.54 11.67
C ASP A 99 -10.74 -11.58 12.34
N THR A 100 -10.80 -11.53 13.68
CA THR A 100 -12.04 -11.76 14.45
C THR A 100 -13.17 -10.81 14.06
N ARG A 101 -12.85 -9.53 13.83
CA ARG A 101 -13.80 -8.49 13.45
C ARG A 101 -13.39 -7.79 12.15
N GLY A 102 -12.63 -8.45 11.27
CA GLY A 102 -12.03 -7.84 10.07
C GLY A 102 -12.98 -6.99 9.23
N TYR A 103 -14.22 -7.46 8.99
CA TYR A 103 -15.22 -6.73 8.20
C TYR A 103 -15.91 -5.57 8.93
N GLN A 104 -15.69 -5.40 10.24
CA GLN A 104 -16.22 -4.27 11.01
C GLN A 104 -15.26 -3.07 11.00
N PHE A 105 -13.98 -3.33 10.74
CA PHE A 105 -12.97 -2.29 10.58
C PHE A 105 -12.87 -1.88 9.11
N HIS A 106 -13.19 -0.62 8.85
CA HIS A 106 -13.16 -0.07 7.50
C HIS A 106 -11.76 0.46 7.18
N LYS A 107 -11.34 0.29 5.93
CA LYS A 107 -10.12 0.87 5.39
C LYS A 107 -10.18 2.39 5.45
N ARG A 108 -9.02 2.99 5.64
CA ARG A 108 -8.87 4.45 5.73
C ARG A 108 -9.25 5.13 4.41
N ASP A 109 -9.51 6.43 4.45
CA ASP A 109 -9.84 7.24 3.26
C ASP A 109 -8.79 7.13 2.14
N THR A 110 -7.53 6.82 2.45
CA THR A 110 -6.49 6.52 1.45
C THR A 110 -6.83 5.34 0.55
N ALA A 111 -7.48 4.30 1.09
CA ALA A 111 -7.96 3.17 0.30
C ALA A 111 -9.11 3.56 -0.63
N LYS A 112 -9.90 4.58 -0.28
CA LYS A 112 -10.94 5.12 -1.17
C LYS A 112 -10.34 5.90 -2.33
N MET A 113 -9.25 6.62 -2.09
CA MET A 113 -8.48 7.27 -3.16
C MET A 113 -7.88 6.22 -4.11
N PHE A 114 -7.31 5.14 -3.56
CA PHE A 114 -6.85 4.01 -4.36
C PHE A 114 -7.98 3.39 -5.18
N ARG A 115 -9.17 3.17 -4.57
CA ARG A 115 -10.37 2.71 -5.27
C ARG A 115 -10.79 3.64 -6.41
N PHE A 116 -10.70 4.95 -6.23
CA PHE A 116 -11.03 5.91 -7.28
C PHE A 116 -10.10 5.76 -8.50
N LEU A 117 -8.82 5.51 -8.26
CA LEU A 117 -7.83 5.32 -9.33
C LEU A 117 -7.94 3.95 -10.01
N THR A 118 -8.11 2.88 -9.23
CA THR A 118 -8.04 1.50 -9.74
C THR A 118 -9.40 0.85 -10.01
N GLY A 119 -10.49 1.51 -9.64
CA GLY A 119 -11.81 0.88 -9.56
C GLY A 119 -11.93 -0.11 -8.38
N PRO A 120 -12.99 -0.96 -8.38
CA PRO A 120 -13.30 -1.89 -7.31
C PRO A 120 -12.40 -3.14 -7.34
N THR A 121 -11.09 -2.97 -7.17
CA THR A 121 -10.14 -4.10 -7.06
C THR A 121 -10.31 -4.83 -5.74
N LEU A 122 -9.80 -6.07 -5.63
CA LEU A 122 -9.83 -6.85 -4.38
C LEU A 122 -9.17 -6.07 -3.21
N VAL A 123 -8.11 -5.32 -3.50
CA VAL A 123 -7.40 -4.49 -2.51
C VAL A 123 -8.26 -3.32 -2.05
N ALA A 124 -9.08 -2.76 -2.94
CA ALA A 124 -9.91 -1.59 -2.67
C ALA A 124 -11.33 -1.91 -2.16
N ALA A 125 -11.88 -3.07 -2.50
CA ALA A 125 -13.24 -3.48 -2.12
C ALA A 125 -13.38 -3.75 -0.62
N GLU A 126 -14.59 -3.57 -0.09
CA GLU A 126 -14.91 -3.79 1.34
C GLU A 126 -16.21 -4.58 1.49
N GLY A 127 -16.45 -5.11 2.70
CA GLY A 127 -17.68 -5.82 3.05
C GLY A 127 -18.03 -6.97 2.10
N GLU A 128 -19.30 -7.04 1.71
CA GLU A 128 -19.82 -8.10 0.83
C GLU A 128 -19.19 -8.11 -0.57
N GLU A 129 -18.82 -6.93 -1.10
CA GLU A 129 -18.14 -6.83 -2.40
C GLU A 129 -16.79 -7.54 -2.34
N HIS A 130 -15.99 -7.24 -1.32
CA HIS A 130 -14.73 -7.93 -1.07
C HIS A 130 -14.93 -9.43 -0.86
N ALA A 131 -15.89 -9.82 -0.03
CA ALA A 131 -16.16 -11.23 0.27
C ALA A 131 -16.51 -12.02 -1.00
N ARG A 132 -17.33 -11.44 -1.89
CA ARG A 132 -17.69 -12.04 -3.18
C ARG A 132 -16.48 -12.16 -4.11
N GLN A 133 -15.70 -11.10 -4.28
CA GLN A 133 -14.50 -11.12 -5.12
C GLN A 133 -13.47 -12.14 -4.61
N ARG A 134 -13.21 -12.15 -3.31
CA ARG A 134 -12.31 -13.12 -2.66
C ARG A 134 -12.77 -14.55 -2.89
N LYS A 135 -14.06 -14.84 -2.72
CA LYS A 135 -14.64 -16.18 -2.94
C LYS A 135 -14.46 -16.65 -4.38
N MET A 136 -14.58 -15.75 -5.36
CA MET A 136 -14.39 -16.07 -6.78
C MET A 136 -12.92 -16.33 -7.13
N LEU A 137 -11.98 -15.62 -6.51
CA LEU A 137 -10.54 -15.71 -6.80
C LEU A 137 -9.84 -16.86 -6.08
N LEU A 138 -10.26 -17.19 -4.84
CA LEU A 138 -9.59 -18.19 -4.00
C LEU A 138 -9.32 -19.55 -4.67
N PRO A 139 -10.21 -20.12 -5.53
CA PRO A 139 -9.93 -21.36 -6.24
C PRO A 139 -8.64 -21.30 -7.09
N GLY A 140 -8.34 -20.14 -7.67
CA GLY A 140 -7.12 -19.86 -8.44
C GLY A 140 -5.83 -19.91 -7.62
N PHE A 141 -5.94 -19.88 -6.29
CA PHE A 141 -4.83 -19.95 -5.35
C PHE A 141 -4.85 -21.26 -4.53
N SER A 142 -5.47 -22.32 -5.08
CA SER A 142 -5.47 -23.64 -4.45
C SER A 142 -4.05 -24.24 -4.45
N HIS A 143 -3.80 -25.14 -3.49
CA HIS A 143 -2.51 -25.83 -3.35
C HIS A 143 -2.04 -26.50 -4.66
N THR A 144 -2.97 -27.08 -5.42
CA THR A 144 -2.67 -27.71 -6.71
C THR A 144 -2.15 -26.68 -7.71
N ILE A 145 -2.85 -25.57 -7.89
CA ILE A 145 -2.42 -24.51 -8.82
C ILE A 145 -1.10 -23.90 -8.38
N LEU A 146 -0.90 -23.68 -7.07
CA LEU A 146 0.36 -23.16 -6.55
C LEU A 146 1.54 -24.10 -6.82
N LYS A 147 1.33 -25.42 -6.79
CA LYS A 147 2.36 -26.39 -7.18
C LYS A 147 2.71 -26.29 -8.66
N ASP A 148 1.73 -26.04 -9.51
CA ASP A 148 1.93 -25.90 -10.96
C ASP A 148 2.72 -24.62 -11.31
N LEU A 149 2.76 -23.62 -10.41
CA LEU A 149 3.59 -22.42 -10.56
C LEU A 149 5.08 -22.66 -10.27
N VAL A 150 5.43 -23.68 -9.46
CA VAL A 150 6.81 -23.92 -9.01
C VAL A 150 7.78 -24.10 -10.20
N PRO A 151 7.48 -24.92 -11.22
CA PRO A 151 8.35 -25.04 -12.40
C PRO A 151 8.56 -23.71 -13.13
N THR A 152 7.54 -22.86 -13.21
CA THR A 152 7.65 -21.53 -13.83
C THR A 152 8.60 -20.64 -13.04
N CYS A 153 8.48 -20.58 -11.71
CA CYS A 153 9.38 -19.81 -10.86
C CYS A 153 10.83 -20.28 -10.96
N LEU A 154 11.06 -21.61 -10.99
CA LEU A 154 12.41 -22.18 -11.16
C LEU A 154 13.00 -21.79 -12.51
N ARG A 155 12.24 -21.96 -13.59
CA ARG A 155 12.67 -21.57 -14.94
C ARG A 155 13.02 -20.08 -15.04
N MET A 156 12.24 -19.19 -14.42
CA MET A 156 12.57 -17.75 -14.40
C MET A 156 13.82 -17.45 -13.58
N SER A 157 14.03 -18.18 -12.47
CA SER A 157 15.24 -18.05 -11.65
C SER A 157 16.48 -18.51 -12.41
N GLU A 158 16.40 -19.64 -13.13
CA GLU A 158 17.48 -20.16 -13.98
C GLU A 158 17.84 -19.17 -15.11
N ARG A 159 16.83 -18.50 -15.70
CA ARG A 159 17.06 -17.44 -16.70
C ARG A 159 17.86 -16.29 -16.13
N VAL A 160 17.51 -15.80 -14.94
CA VAL A 160 18.27 -14.72 -14.27
C VAL A 160 19.70 -15.14 -13.98
N VAL A 161 19.91 -16.35 -13.44
CA VAL A 161 21.26 -16.88 -13.18
C VAL A 161 22.07 -16.97 -14.47
N THR A 162 21.46 -17.42 -15.56
CA THR A 162 22.10 -17.48 -16.88
C THR A 162 22.53 -16.09 -17.35
N GLN A 163 21.64 -15.11 -17.27
CA GLN A 163 21.94 -13.73 -17.66
C GLN A 163 23.02 -13.09 -16.78
N TRP A 164 23.04 -13.36 -15.47
CA TRP A 164 24.12 -12.90 -14.60
C TRP A 164 25.46 -13.54 -14.93
N ASN A 165 25.48 -14.84 -15.24
CA ASN A 165 26.69 -15.52 -15.70
C ASN A 165 27.20 -14.95 -17.03
N GLU A 166 26.31 -14.58 -17.95
CA GLU A 166 26.66 -13.92 -19.20
C GLU A 166 27.32 -12.56 -18.98
N LEU A 167 26.79 -11.76 -18.04
CA LEU A 167 27.40 -10.49 -17.64
C LEU A 167 28.80 -10.66 -17.02
N LEU A 168 29.03 -11.78 -16.33
CA LEU A 168 30.32 -12.13 -15.73
C LEU A 168 31.35 -12.68 -16.74
N LEU A 169 30.98 -13.01 -17.99
CA LEU A 169 31.91 -13.65 -18.93
C LEU A 169 33.17 -12.81 -19.21
N ASN A 170 33.06 -11.48 -19.11
CA ASN A 170 34.17 -10.55 -19.38
C ASN A 170 34.64 -9.79 -18.14
N GLU A 171 34.07 -10.05 -16.96
CA GLU A 171 34.37 -9.31 -15.73
C GLU A 171 34.61 -10.27 -14.55
N ALA A 172 35.59 -9.96 -13.70
CA ALA A 172 35.86 -10.78 -12.51
C ALA A 172 34.74 -10.69 -11.46
N SER A 173 33.98 -9.59 -11.46
CA SER A 173 32.86 -9.34 -10.56
C SER A 173 31.97 -8.24 -11.14
N ILE A 174 30.66 -8.36 -10.99
CA ILE A 174 29.69 -7.34 -11.39
C ILE A 174 28.91 -6.82 -10.18
N MET A 175 28.47 -5.57 -10.24
CA MET A 175 27.47 -5.02 -9.32
C MET A 175 26.10 -5.07 -9.99
N VAL A 176 25.11 -5.67 -9.33
CA VAL A 176 23.75 -5.81 -9.86
C VAL A 176 22.73 -5.19 -8.92
N ASP A 177 21.75 -4.48 -9.49
CA ASP A 177 20.57 -4.05 -8.76
C ASP A 177 19.57 -5.21 -8.61
N ILE A 178 19.62 -5.88 -7.46
CA ILE A 178 18.74 -7.01 -7.15
C ILE A 178 17.26 -6.61 -7.17
N HIS A 179 16.91 -5.37 -6.80
CA HIS A 179 15.51 -4.93 -6.80
C HIS A 179 14.93 -4.94 -8.21
N SER A 180 15.64 -4.34 -9.18
CA SER A 180 15.24 -4.35 -10.59
C SER A 180 15.16 -5.77 -11.18
N TRP A 181 16.11 -6.65 -10.85
CA TRP A 181 16.10 -8.04 -11.30
C TRP A 181 14.93 -8.84 -10.73
N LEU A 182 14.65 -8.72 -9.43
CA LEU A 182 13.54 -9.42 -8.78
C LEU A 182 12.18 -8.89 -9.27
N SER A 183 12.06 -7.58 -9.48
CA SER A 183 10.85 -6.97 -10.05
C SER A 183 10.52 -7.56 -11.44
N ARG A 184 11.50 -7.60 -12.35
CA ARG A 184 11.33 -8.20 -13.69
C ARG A 184 11.06 -9.70 -13.65
N LEU A 185 11.79 -10.44 -12.80
CA LEU A 185 11.57 -11.88 -12.60
C LEU A 185 10.15 -12.17 -12.14
N THR A 186 9.68 -11.46 -11.11
CA THR A 186 8.35 -11.68 -10.54
C THR A 186 7.24 -11.30 -11.50
N LEU A 187 7.43 -10.25 -12.31
CA LEU A 187 6.50 -9.86 -13.35
C LEU A 187 6.36 -10.95 -14.42
N ASP A 188 7.46 -11.48 -14.95
CA ASP A 188 7.41 -12.57 -15.93
C ASP A 188 6.89 -13.88 -15.32
N ALA A 189 7.21 -14.17 -14.06
CA ALA A 189 6.73 -15.36 -13.37
C ALA A 189 5.19 -15.33 -13.19
N ILE A 190 4.63 -14.20 -12.74
CA ILE A 190 3.17 -14.03 -12.62
C ILE A 190 2.52 -13.97 -14.01
N GLY A 191 3.13 -13.27 -14.96
CA GLY A 191 2.66 -13.21 -16.34
C GLY A 191 2.46 -14.59 -16.91
N GLN A 192 3.52 -15.40 -16.96
CA GLN A 192 3.45 -16.70 -17.58
C GLN A 192 2.70 -17.72 -16.72
N GLY A 193 2.85 -17.66 -15.40
CA GLY A 193 2.28 -18.65 -14.47
C GLY A 193 0.78 -18.45 -14.20
N VAL A 194 0.31 -17.22 -14.12
CA VAL A 194 -1.06 -16.89 -13.70
C VAL A 194 -1.87 -16.27 -14.85
N LEU A 195 -1.26 -15.38 -15.63
CA LEU A 195 -1.96 -14.64 -16.68
C LEU A 195 -1.83 -15.29 -18.06
N SER A 196 -1.04 -16.36 -18.18
CA SER A 196 -0.66 -16.98 -19.45
C SER A 196 -0.14 -15.96 -20.47
N TYR A 197 0.58 -14.95 -20.00
CA TYR A 197 1.07 -13.82 -20.78
C TYR A 197 2.58 -13.64 -20.58
N ASP A 198 3.31 -13.49 -21.68
CA ASP A 198 4.75 -13.21 -21.61
C ASP A 198 4.99 -11.70 -21.70
N PHE A 199 5.35 -11.08 -20.58
CA PHE A 199 5.66 -9.65 -20.56
C PHE A 199 7.03 -9.35 -21.17
N GLY A 200 7.94 -10.33 -21.24
CA GLY A 200 9.30 -10.12 -21.73
C GLY A 200 10.13 -9.19 -20.84
N ALA A 201 9.81 -9.10 -19.55
CA ALA A 201 10.44 -8.17 -18.61
C ALA A 201 11.93 -8.48 -18.43
N LEU A 202 12.30 -9.76 -18.28
CA LEU A 202 13.70 -10.19 -18.15
C LEU A 202 14.50 -10.06 -19.45
N ALA A 203 13.83 -10.14 -20.60
CA ALA A 203 14.43 -9.96 -21.91
C ALA A 203 14.56 -8.47 -22.30
N ASP A 204 14.07 -7.57 -21.45
CA ASP A 204 13.99 -6.12 -21.72
C ASP A 204 13.27 -5.81 -23.05
N THR A 205 12.22 -6.58 -23.35
CA THR A 205 11.46 -6.42 -24.59
C THR A 205 10.72 -5.08 -24.56
N PRO A 206 10.87 -4.22 -25.59
CA PRO A 206 10.19 -2.93 -25.61
C PRO A 206 8.67 -3.12 -25.61
N SER A 207 7.99 -2.62 -24.58
CA SER A 207 6.53 -2.57 -24.53
C SER A 207 6.06 -1.36 -23.74
N GLU A 208 4.93 -0.78 -24.17
CA GLU A 208 4.28 0.34 -23.47
C GLU A 208 3.97 -0.01 -22.02
N PHE A 209 3.60 -1.27 -21.76
CA PHE A 209 3.34 -1.77 -20.42
C PHE A 209 4.59 -1.75 -19.53
N LEU A 210 5.74 -2.23 -20.02
CA LEU A 210 6.97 -2.28 -19.22
C LEU A 210 7.53 -0.88 -18.95
N GLU A 211 7.41 0.04 -19.90
CA GLU A 211 7.73 1.46 -19.70
C GLU A 211 6.85 2.06 -18.60
N ALA A 212 5.53 1.86 -18.67
CA ALA A 212 4.62 2.33 -17.63
C ALA A 212 4.91 1.70 -16.26
N TYR A 213 5.21 0.40 -16.22
CA TYR A 213 5.52 -0.34 -15.00
C TYR A 213 6.77 0.19 -14.30
N ARG A 214 7.82 0.53 -15.05
CA ARG A 214 9.07 1.13 -14.52
C ARG A 214 8.88 2.51 -13.92
N ASN A 215 7.88 3.27 -14.38
CA ASN A 215 7.60 4.59 -13.86
C ASN A 215 6.77 4.57 -12.56
N VAL A 216 6.26 3.40 -12.16
CA VAL A 216 5.43 3.21 -10.95
C VAL A 216 6.21 2.60 -9.79
N LEU A 217 7.27 1.84 -10.07
CA LEU A 217 8.17 1.23 -9.09
C LEU A 217 9.41 2.07 -8.83
#